data_AF-A0A4Y8UIL1-F1
#
_entry.id   AF-A0A4Y8UIL1-F1
#
_cell.length_a   1.000
_cell.length_b   1.000
_cell.length_c   1.000
_cell.angle_alpha   90.00
_cell.angle_beta   90.00
_cell.angle_gamma   90.00
#
_symmetry.space_group_name_H-M   'P 1'
#
loop_
_entity.id
_entity.type
_entity.pdbx_description
1 polymer ?
#
loop_
_entity_poly.entity_id
_entity_poly.type
_entity_poly.pdbx_seq_one_letter_code
_entity_poly.pdbx_strand_id
1 'polypeptide(L)'
;MTNTITPVYPSTLQADELSRRQVAEMLQTTARSVEKLTASGYLPDLRAGRVLSLARRPFLYTDGVQPVLRQAVAQIDPDGERDYIGEGAMLTDAQQLDADRRWWRCDAEQVVAAGLLPVTLAGFVVTVLKIIDTETQVRRVIPGRGAQTTTVEVRYAFSASIAGRSRALGEPERDYLAPDLSDQERDTVQVMLGGRSSARSGGPFAYLPQIGA
;
A
#
# COMPACT_ATOMS: atom_id res chain seq x y z
N MET A 1 7.69 -63.88 -9.99
CA MET A 1 8.32 -62.54 -9.97
C MET A 1 7.25 -61.56 -10.41
N THR A 2 6.58 -60.91 -9.46
CA THR A 2 5.42 -60.06 -9.74
C THR A 2 5.90 -58.62 -9.85
N ASN A 3 5.81 -58.04 -11.05
CA ASN A 3 6.14 -56.64 -11.29
C ASN A 3 5.08 -55.75 -10.62
N THR A 4 5.45 -55.15 -9.49
CA THR A 4 4.66 -54.08 -8.88
C THR A 4 4.91 -52.81 -9.68
N ILE A 5 3.93 -52.41 -10.49
CA ILE A 5 3.90 -51.07 -11.08
C ILE A 5 3.53 -50.10 -9.94
N THR A 6 4.51 -49.35 -9.45
CA THR A 6 4.25 -48.21 -8.57
C THR A 6 3.46 -47.17 -9.36
N PRO A 7 2.23 -46.80 -8.96
CA PRO A 7 1.57 -45.66 -9.57
C PRO A 7 2.39 -44.42 -9.26
N VAL A 8 2.92 -43.77 -10.29
CA VAL A 8 3.43 -42.41 -10.18
C VAL A 8 2.20 -41.54 -9.97
N TYR A 9 1.93 -41.19 -8.72
CA TYR A 9 0.99 -40.13 -8.42
C TYR A 9 1.55 -38.85 -9.05
N PRO A 10 0.84 -38.19 -9.99
CA PRO A 10 1.20 -36.82 -10.32
C PRO A 10 1.18 -36.05 -9.00
N SER A 11 2.24 -35.31 -8.72
CA SER A 11 2.38 -34.49 -7.52
C SER A 11 1.23 -33.47 -7.48
N THR A 12 0.13 -33.84 -6.84
CA THR A 12 -1.02 -33.00 -6.55
C THR A 12 -0.62 -31.98 -5.50
N LEU A 13 0.05 -30.91 -5.93
CA LEU A 13 0.22 -29.64 -5.22
C LEU A 13 0.48 -28.44 -6.17
N GLN A 14 0.41 -28.63 -7.48
CA GLN A 14 0.62 -27.59 -8.50
C GLN A 14 -0.68 -27.05 -9.15
N ALA A 15 -1.85 -27.29 -8.54
CA ALA A 15 -3.14 -26.98 -9.19
C ALA A 15 -3.73 -25.58 -8.88
N ASP A 16 -3.17 -24.79 -7.96
CA ASP A 16 -3.83 -23.55 -7.50
C ASP A 16 -3.03 -22.25 -7.68
N GLU A 17 -1.86 -22.28 -8.31
CA GLU A 17 -1.15 -21.04 -8.65
C GLU A 17 -1.68 -20.44 -9.95
N LEU A 18 -2.22 -19.23 -9.83
CA LEU A 18 -2.71 -18.45 -10.96
C LEU A 18 -1.54 -17.77 -11.67
N SER A 19 -1.63 -17.65 -13.00
CA SER A 19 -0.72 -16.78 -13.74
C SER A 19 -0.92 -15.31 -13.34
N ARG A 20 0.13 -14.50 -13.46
CA ARG A 20 0.05 -13.04 -13.22
C ARG A 20 -1.08 -12.36 -13.99
N ARG A 21 -1.40 -12.84 -15.19
CA ARG A 21 -2.51 -12.33 -16.00
C ARG A 21 -3.87 -12.67 -15.38
N GLN A 22 -4.09 -13.93 -14.99
CA GLN A 22 -5.32 -14.33 -14.31
C GLN A 22 -5.52 -13.55 -13.01
N VAL A 23 -4.46 -13.36 -12.22
CA VAL A 23 -4.50 -12.52 -11.01
C VAL A 23 -4.85 -11.08 -11.35
N ALA A 24 -4.24 -10.50 -12.38
CA ALA A 24 -4.55 -9.13 -12.80
C ALA A 24 -6.03 -8.97 -13.20
N GLU A 25 -6.57 -9.94 -13.96
CA GLU A 25 -8.00 -9.97 -14.33
C GLU A 25 -8.90 -10.08 -13.10
N MET A 26 -8.61 -11.01 -12.18
CA MET A 26 -9.39 -11.21 -10.96
C MET A 26 -9.36 -10.00 -10.01
N LEU A 27 -8.20 -9.37 -9.88
CA LEU A 27 -8.02 -8.18 -9.05
C LEU A 27 -8.39 -6.87 -9.79
N GLN A 28 -8.90 -6.96 -11.02
CA GLN A 28 -9.24 -5.84 -11.90
C GLN A 28 -8.13 -4.77 -11.92
N THR A 29 -6.90 -5.23 -12.10
CA THR A 29 -5.69 -4.41 -12.08
C THR A 29 -4.78 -4.81 -13.24
N THR A 30 -3.55 -4.29 -13.27
CA THR A 30 -2.59 -4.60 -14.33
C THR A 30 -1.62 -5.70 -13.89
N ALA A 31 -1.04 -6.44 -14.85
CA ALA A 31 0.04 -7.39 -14.54
C ALA A 31 1.24 -6.71 -13.85
N ARG A 32 1.51 -5.44 -14.17
CA ARG A 32 2.53 -4.62 -13.50
C ARG A 32 2.17 -4.33 -12.03
N SER A 33 0.91 -4.14 -11.71
CA SER A 33 0.44 -4.01 -10.32
C SER A 33 0.67 -5.31 -9.55
N VAL A 34 0.37 -6.47 -10.14
CA VAL A 34 0.63 -7.78 -9.54
C VAL A 34 2.14 -7.99 -9.30
N GLU A 35 2.97 -7.62 -10.28
CA GLU A 35 4.42 -7.64 -10.13
C GLU A 35 4.91 -6.78 -8.97
N LYS A 36 4.37 -5.55 -8.81
CA LYS A 36 4.71 -4.68 -7.67
C LYS A 36 4.35 -5.33 -6.33
N LEU A 37 3.16 -5.92 -6.22
CA LEU A 37 2.69 -6.58 -5.00
C LEU A 37 3.55 -7.81 -4.63
N THR A 38 4.03 -8.52 -5.65
CA THR A 38 4.94 -9.67 -5.45
C THR A 38 6.33 -9.19 -5.05
N ALA A 39 6.87 -8.19 -5.75
CA ALA A 39 8.20 -7.63 -5.49
C ALA A 39 8.30 -6.94 -4.12
N SER A 40 7.21 -6.36 -3.62
CA SER A 40 7.15 -5.77 -2.27
C SER A 40 6.97 -6.81 -1.16
N GLY A 41 6.73 -8.08 -1.50
CA GLY A 41 6.45 -9.16 -0.56
C GLY A 41 5.03 -9.16 0.03
N TYR A 42 4.15 -8.24 -0.37
CA TYR A 42 2.77 -8.20 0.14
C TYR A 42 1.89 -9.29 -0.49
N LEU A 43 2.21 -9.75 -1.69
CA LEU A 43 1.58 -10.90 -2.35
C LEU A 43 2.65 -11.97 -2.64
N PRO A 44 3.07 -12.76 -1.62
CA PRO A 44 4.23 -13.66 -1.73
C PRO A 44 3.98 -14.86 -2.66
N ASP A 45 2.72 -15.19 -2.93
CA ASP A 45 2.29 -16.28 -3.80
C ASP A 45 1.03 -15.86 -4.58
N LEU A 46 0.75 -16.57 -5.68
CA LEU A 46 -0.42 -16.33 -6.54
C LEU A 46 -1.50 -17.41 -6.35
N ARG A 47 -1.61 -17.97 -5.15
CA ARG A 47 -2.60 -19.02 -4.87
C ARG A 47 -4.01 -18.48 -5.02
N ALA A 48 -4.88 -19.24 -5.69
CA ALA A 48 -6.24 -18.84 -6.00
C ALA A 48 -7.03 -18.38 -4.76
N GLY A 49 -6.93 -19.09 -3.63
CA GLY A 49 -7.61 -18.73 -2.38
C GLY A 49 -7.22 -17.34 -1.85
N ARG A 50 -5.92 -17.00 -1.84
CA ARG A 50 -5.42 -15.69 -1.44
C ARG A 50 -5.92 -14.60 -2.39
N VAL A 51 -5.82 -14.85 -3.70
CA VAL A 51 -6.26 -13.90 -4.74
C VAL A 51 -7.78 -13.66 -4.66
N LEU A 52 -8.57 -14.70 -4.41
CA LEU A 52 -10.02 -14.60 -4.18
C LEU A 52 -10.34 -13.77 -2.93
N SER A 53 -9.57 -13.95 -1.84
CA SER A 53 -9.68 -13.14 -0.62
C SER A 53 -9.44 -11.65 -0.92
N LEU A 54 -8.39 -11.30 -1.69
CA LEU A 54 -8.16 -9.92 -2.14
C LEU A 54 -9.27 -9.40 -3.06
N ALA A 55 -9.71 -10.20 -4.03
CA ALA A 55 -10.70 -9.77 -5.02
C ALA A 55 -12.03 -9.36 -4.36
N ARG A 56 -12.36 -9.97 -3.21
CA ARG A 56 -13.54 -9.67 -2.40
C ARG A 56 -13.40 -8.45 -1.51
N ARG A 57 -12.20 -7.87 -1.39
CA ARG A 57 -12.00 -6.65 -0.61
C ARG A 57 -12.75 -5.48 -1.27
N PRO A 58 -13.44 -4.66 -0.46
CA PRO A 58 -14.24 -3.56 -1.00
C PRO A 58 -13.34 -2.49 -1.61
N PHE A 59 -13.89 -1.77 -2.59
CA PHE A 59 -13.35 -0.46 -2.93
C PHE A 59 -13.71 0.53 -1.83
N LEU A 60 -12.73 1.34 -1.42
CA LEU A 60 -12.89 2.36 -0.41
C LEU A 60 -13.47 3.63 -1.05
N TYR A 61 -14.48 4.17 -0.37
CA TYR A 61 -15.13 5.43 -0.69
C TYR A 61 -15.23 6.27 0.58
N THR A 62 -15.46 7.56 0.42
CA THR A 62 -15.67 8.49 1.54
C THR A 62 -16.88 9.38 1.27
N ASP A 63 -17.50 9.90 2.32
CA ASP A 63 -18.51 10.96 2.26
C ASP A 63 -17.88 12.38 2.33
N GLY A 64 -16.57 12.46 2.62
CA GLY A 64 -15.81 13.70 2.74
C GLY A 64 -14.59 13.76 1.82
N VAL A 65 -13.51 14.32 2.34
CA VAL A 65 -12.21 14.38 1.67
C VAL A 65 -11.23 13.49 2.43
N GLN A 66 -10.94 12.33 1.87
CA GLN A 66 -9.99 11.38 2.45
C GLN A 66 -8.73 11.30 1.58
N PRO A 67 -7.61 11.91 1.99
CA PRO A 67 -6.35 11.76 1.29
C PRO A 67 -5.84 10.33 1.38
N VAL A 68 -5.11 9.92 0.34
CA VAL A 68 -4.47 8.61 0.22
C VAL A 68 -3.04 8.82 -0.26
N LEU A 69 -2.08 8.19 0.42
CA LEU A 69 -0.71 8.14 -0.04
C LEU A 69 -0.52 6.94 -0.96
N ARG A 70 0.09 7.14 -2.12
CA ARG A 70 0.40 6.11 -3.12
C ARG A 70 1.90 5.93 -3.17
N GLN A 71 2.33 4.71 -2.86
CA GLN A 71 3.73 4.35 -2.80
C GLN A 71 4.13 3.47 -3.98
N ALA A 72 5.43 3.49 -4.25
CA ALA A 72 6.11 2.49 -5.06
C ALA A 72 6.62 1.35 -4.18
N VAL A 73 7.18 0.31 -4.81
CA VAL A 73 7.89 -0.74 -4.07
C VAL A 73 9.09 -0.12 -3.36
N ALA A 74 9.35 -0.58 -2.14
CA ALA A 74 10.45 -0.11 -1.33
C ALA A 74 11.80 -0.22 -2.06
N GLN A 75 12.62 0.82 -1.94
CA GLN A 75 14.00 0.87 -2.39
C GLN A 75 14.82 1.73 -1.44
N ILE A 76 16.15 1.60 -1.48
CA ILE A 76 17.06 2.45 -0.71
C ILE A 76 16.86 3.91 -1.14
N ASP A 77 16.85 4.82 -0.18
CA ASP A 77 16.76 6.25 -0.47
C ASP A 77 18.01 6.73 -1.21
N PRO A 78 17.90 7.21 -2.46
CA PRO A 78 19.06 7.69 -3.20
C PRO A 78 19.72 8.91 -2.56
N ASP A 79 18.96 9.69 -1.78
CA ASP A 79 19.44 10.91 -1.13
C ASP A 79 20.04 10.64 0.27
N GLY A 80 19.86 9.43 0.80
CA GLY A 80 20.38 9.01 2.11
C GLY A 80 19.79 9.77 3.30
N GLU A 81 18.64 10.44 3.14
CA GLU A 81 17.95 11.13 4.24
C GLU A 81 17.20 10.16 5.17
N ARG A 82 17.01 8.92 4.68
CA ARG A 82 16.35 7.79 5.35
C ARG A 82 16.85 6.47 4.76
N ASP A 83 16.53 5.36 5.42
CA ASP A 83 16.97 4.04 4.93
C ASP A 83 16.26 3.64 3.62
N TYR A 84 14.95 3.91 3.54
CA TYR A 84 14.10 3.46 2.44
C TYR A 84 13.08 4.53 2.01
N ILE A 85 12.66 4.42 0.75
CA ILE A 85 11.48 5.07 0.20
C ILE A 85 10.55 4.01 -0.37
N GLY A 86 9.24 4.19 -0.25
CA GLY A 86 8.25 3.23 -0.74
C GLY A 86 7.80 2.21 0.30
N GLU A 87 7.17 1.14 -0.18
CA GLU A 87 6.41 0.17 0.62
C GLU A 87 6.92 -1.26 0.42
N GLY A 88 7.07 -2.01 1.51
CA GLY A 88 7.50 -3.40 1.44
C GLY A 88 7.28 -4.19 2.73
N ALA A 89 6.71 -5.40 2.61
CA ALA A 89 6.34 -6.25 3.75
C ALA A 89 7.52 -6.65 4.66
N MET A 90 8.74 -6.62 4.11
CA MET A 90 9.97 -6.98 4.82
C MET A 90 10.54 -5.83 5.66
N LEU A 91 10.10 -4.59 5.45
CA LEU A 91 10.55 -3.46 6.25
C LEU A 91 9.99 -3.58 7.67
N THR A 92 10.79 -3.19 8.67
CA THR A 92 10.29 -3.01 10.03
C THR A 92 9.26 -1.87 10.09
N ASP A 93 8.47 -1.82 11.15
CA ASP A 93 7.46 -0.76 11.32
C ASP A 93 8.10 0.63 11.45
N ALA A 94 9.27 0.71 12.10
CA ALA A 94 10.02 1.96 12.18
C ALA A 94 10.51 2.43 10.80
N GLN A 95 11.04 1.51 9.97
CA GLN A 95 11.49 1.83 8.63
C GLN A 95 10.32 2.22 7.71
N GLN A 96 9.19 1.52 7.79
CA GLN A 96 8.00 1.84 7.00
C GLN A 96 7.42 3.20 7.41
N LEU A 97 7.33 3.47 8.71
CA LEU A 97 6.90 4.78 9.22
C LEU A 97 7.79 5.91 8.70
N ASP A 98 9.11 5.72 8.73
CA ASP A 98 10.04 6.75 8.24
C ASP A 98 9.97 6.95 6.72
N ALA A 99 9.70 5.88 5.97
CA ALA A 99 9.46 5.93 4.53
C ALA A 99 8.12 6.63 4.16
N ASP A 100 7.10 6.50 5.00
CA ASP A 100 5.75 6.98 4.69
C ASP A 100 5.39 8.34 5.29
N ARG A 101 6.06 8.81 6.34
CA ARG A 101 5.68 10.08 6.99
C ARG A 101 6.25 11.34 6.32
N ARG A 102 7.18 11.20 5.36
CA ARG A 102 7.92 12.30 4.72
C ARG A 102 8.49 11.88 3.37
N TRP A 103 8.95 12.75 2.47
CA TRP A 103 8.66 14.17 2.32
C TRP A 103 7.60 14.33 1.23
N TRP A 104 6.45 14.93 1.55
CA TRP A 104 5.29 14.90 0.65
C TRP A 104 4.84 16.25 0.16
N ARG A 105 4.59 16.34 -1.15
CA ARG A 105 3.83 17.44 -1.75
C ARG A 105 2.35 17.11 -1.64
N CYS A 106 1.63 17.82 -0.78
CA CYS A 106 0.22 17.60 -0.50
C CYS A 106 -0.43 18.85 0.13
N ASP A 107 -1.73 18.79 0.36
CA ASP A 107 -2.43 19.70 1.26
C ASP A 107 -2.28 19.16 2.70
N ALA A 108 -1.39 19.77 3.48
CA ALA A 108 -1.06 19.29 4.82
C ALA A 108 -2.21 19.44 5.81
N GLU A 109 -3.03 20.49 5.67
CA GLU A 109 -4.18 20.73 6.55
C GLU A 109 -5.21 19.62 6.38
N GLN A 110 -5.49 19.21 5.13
CA GLN A 110 -6.39 18.09 4.86
C GLN A 110 -5.85 16.75 5.38
N VAL A 111 -4.53 16.52 5.30
CA VAL A 111 -3.92 15.29 5.82
C VAL A 111 -4.01 15.21 7.34
N VAL A 112 -3.76 16.33 8.04
CA VAL A 112 -3.90 16.40 9.49
C VAL A 112 -5.37 16.27 9.91
N ALA A 113 -6.28 16.97 9.23
CA ALA A 113 -7.72 16.91 9.52
C ALA A 113 -8.32 15.51 9.32
N ALA A 114 -7.80 14.73 8.38
CA ALA A 114 -8.25 13.36 8.14
C ALA A 114 -7.90 12.40 9.29
N GLY A 115 -6.82 12.66 10.04
CA GLY A 115 -6.37 11.87 11.21
C GLY A 115 -5.84 10.46 10.89
N LEU A 116 -6.42 9.76 9.92
CA LEU A 116 -5.93 8.50 9.38
C LEU A 116 -5.55 8.68 7.90
N LEU A 117 -4.33 8.29 7.54
CA LEU A 117 -3.83 8.33 6.18
C LEU A 117 -3.61 6.89 5.67
N PRO A 118 -4.50 6.37 4.79
CA PRO A 118 -4.25 5.11 4.10
C PRO A 118 -3.09 5.27 3.10
N VAL A 119 -2.14 4.34 3.17
CA VAL A 119 -1.01 4.19 2.27
C VAL A 119 -1.25 2.99 1.38
N THR A 120 -1.13 3.20 0.07
CA THR A 120 -1.48 2.22 -0.94
C THR A 120 -0.28 1.80 -1.77
N LEU A 121 -0.20 0.50 -2.05
CA LEU A 121 0.67 -0.05 -3.07
C LEU A 121 -0.19 -0.75 -4.12
N ALA A 122 -0.02 -0.35 -5.39
CA ALA A 122 -0.71 -0.96 -6.53
C ALA A 122 -2.25 -1.00 -6.40
N GLY A 123 -2.82 -0.04 -5.67
CA GLY A 123 -4.27 0.09 -5.45
C GLY A 123 -4.82 -0.63 -4.22
N PHE A 124 -3.97 -1.28 -3.41
CA PHE A 124 -4.36 -1.88 -2.14
C PHE A 124 -3.80 -1.09 -0.97
N VAL A 125 -4.59 -0.86 0.07
CA VAL A 125 -4.09 -0.26 1.32
C VAL A 125 -3.27 -1.29 2.07
N VAL A 126 -2.00 -0.96 2.30
CA VAL A 126 -1.02 -1.85 2.95
C VAL A 126 -0.58 -1.31 4.29
N THR A 127 -0.63 0.01 4.49
CA THR A 127 -0.34 0.68 5.77
C THR A 127 -1.41 1.73 6.01
N VAL A 128 -1.77 1.98 7.26
CA VAL A 128 -2.56 3.13 7.69
C VAL A 128 -1.76 3.87 8.73
N LEU A 129 -1.45 5.14 8.48
CA LEU A 129 -0.82 6.02 9.46
C LEU A 129 -1.88 6.75 10.27
N LYS A 130 -1.66 6.89 11.57
CA LYS A 130 -2.33 7.87 12.42
C LYS A 130 -1.52 9.16 12.37
N ILE A 131 -2.09 10.20 11.77
CA ILE A 131 -1.49 11.51 11.64
C ILE A 131 -1.84 12.35 12.87
N ILE A 132 -0.84 12.95 13.50
CA ILE A 132 -1.00 13.77 14.69
C ILE A 132 -0.95 15.25 14.30
N ASP A 133 0.11 15.64 13.59
CA ASP A 133 0.32 17.03 13.14
C ASP A 133 1.35 17.07 12.00
N THR A 134 1.52 18.23 11.39
CA THR A 134 2.68 18.57 10.56
C THR A 134 3.90 18.75 11.46
N GLU A 135 4.94 17.93 11.27
CA GLU A 135 6.19 18.04 12.02
C GLU A 135 7.07 19.16 11.48
N THR A 136 7.24 19.22 10.16
CA THR A 136 8.05 20.24 9.52
C THR A 136 7.77 20.33 8.01
N GLN A 137 8.24 21.39 7.38
CA GLN A 137 8.18 21.58 5.94
C GLN A 137 9.51 22.08 5.38
N VAL A 138 9.83 21.69 4.16
CA VAL A 138 11.02 22.14 3.43
C VAL A 138 10.64 22.70 2.07
N ARG A 139 11.37 23.73 1.62
CA ARG A 139 11.28 24.23 0.26
C ARG A 139 12.37 23.57 -0.59
N ARG A 140 11.99 22.81 -1.60
CA ARG A 140 12.90 22.15 -2.54
C ARG A 140 12.88 22.91 -3.86
N VAL A 141 14.06 23.33 -4.32
CA VAL A 141 14.23 23.85 -5.67
C VAL A 141 14.33 22.66 -6.61
N ILE A 142 13.40 22.55 -7.56
CA ILE A 142 13.38 21.52 -8.59
C ILE A 142 13.93 22.15 -9.87
N PRO A 143 15.15 21.80 -10.30
CA PRO A 143 15.71 22.31 -11.54
C PRO A 143 14.82 21.90 -12.72
N GLY A 144 14.53 22.84 -13.60
CA GLY A 144 13.86 22.52 -14.86
C GLY A 144 14.74 21.60 -15.72
N ARG A 145 14.12 20.69 -16.48
CA ARG A 145 14.81 19.91 -17.54
C ARG A 145 14.38 20.39 -18.92
N GLY A 146 15.34 20.63 -19.80
CA GLY A 146 15.09 21.09 -21.17
C GLY A 146 14.41 22.46 -21.18
N ALA A 147 13.21 22.55 -21.79
CA ALA A 147 12.42 23.78 -21.86
C ALA A 147 11.61 24.09 -20.58
N GLN A 148 11.66 23.24 -19.55
CA GLN A 148 10.94 23.47 -18.30
C GLN A 148 11.67 24.49 -17.43
N THR A 149 10.92 25.36 -16.75
CA THR A 149 11.47 26.32 -15.78
C THR A 149 11.74 25.66 -14.44
N THR A 150 12.75 26.15 -13.71
CA THR A 150 12.97 25.80 -12.31
C THR A 150 11.76 26.18 -11.46
N THR A 151 11.31 25.27 -10.60
CA THR A 151 10.17 25.50 -9.70
C THR A 151 10.58 25.30 -8.25
N VAL A 152 9.86 25.92 -7.33
CA VAL A 152 10.02 25.69 -5.88
C VAL A 152 8.81 24.91 -5.38
N GLU A 153 9.05 23.75 -4.77
CA GLU A 153 8.01 22.92 -4.15
C GLU A 153 8.13 22.97 -2.63
N VAL A 154 6.99 23.00 -1.93
CA VAL A 154 6.93 22.75 -0.49
C VAL A 154 6.64 21.27 -0.27
N ARG A 155 7.42 20.64 0.62
CA ARG A 155 7.20 19.26 1.05
C ARG A 155 7.11 19.17 2.55
N TYR A 156 6.20 18.32 3.02
CA TYR A 156 5.86 18.17 4.42
C TYR A 156 6.37 16.85 4.99
N ALA A 157 6.72 16.87 6.25
CA ALA A 157 6.86 15.70 7.11
C ALA A 157 5.79 15.77 8.19
N PHE A 158 5.26 14.61 8.57
CA PHE A 158 4.20 14.50 9.56
C PHE A 158 4.69 13.79 10.81
N SER A 159 4.22 14.27 11.97
CA SER A 159 4.24 13.51 13.21
C SER A 159 3.16 12.45 13.10
N ALA A 160 3.55 11.18 13.08
CA ALA A 160 2.65 10.07 12.82
C ALA A 160 3.10 8.79 13.51
N SER A 161 2.18 7.84 13.65
CA SER A 161 2.44 6.45 14.03
C SER A 161 1.75 5.47 13.08
N ILE A 162 2.18 4.21 13.05
CA ILE A 162 1.46 3.17 12.30
C ILE A 162 0.23 2.77 13.10
N ALA A 163 -0.96 3.04 12.56
CA ALA A 163 -2.23 2.59 13.11
C ALA A 163 -2.49 1.11 12.74
N GLY A 164 -2.12 0.72 11.52
CA GLY A 164 -2.17 -0.67 11.11
C GLY A 164 -1.37 -0.94 9.85
N ARG A 165 -0.99 -2.20 9.65
CA ARG A 165 -0.17 -2.62 8.51
C ARG A 165 -0.42 -4.06 8.13
N SER A 166 -0.68 -4.28 6.84
CA SER A 166 -0.77 -5.61 6.26
C SER A 166 0.59 -6.29 6.29
N ARG A 167 0.66 -7.55 6.71
CA ARG A 167 1.90 -8.35 6.59
C ARG A 167 1.90 -9.21 5.34
N ALA A 168 0.73 -9.64 4.92
CA ALA A 168 0.52 -10.32 3.65
C ALA A 168 -0.93 -10.10 3.23
N LEU A 169 -1.13 -9.54 2.04
CA LEU A 169 -2.48 -9.31 1.54
C LEU A 169 -3.19 -10.65 1.39
N GLY A 170 -4.47 -10.65 1.76
CA GLY A 170 -5.34 -11.83 1.72
C GLY A 170 -5.30 -12.69 2.97
N GLU A 171 -4.46 -12.33 3.94
CA GLU A 171 -4.30 -12.97 5.26
C GLU A 171 -4.48 -11.94 6.39
N PRO A 172 -5.70 -11.39 6.58
CA PRO A 172 -5.95 -10.32 7.56
C PRO A 172 -5.59 -10.67 8.99
N GLU A 173 -5.59 -11.97 9.34
CA GLU A 173 -5.18 -12.46 10.65
C GLU A 173 -3.70 -12.17 10.97
N ARG A 174 -2.89 -11.82 9.95
CA ARG A 174 -1.48 -11.45 10.10
C ARG A 174 -1.28 -9.94 10.19
N ASP A 175 -2.32 -9.14 9.99
CA ASP A 175 -2.21 -7.70 10.00
C ASP A 175 -1.84 -7.19 11.39
N TYR A 176 -0.95 -6.21 11.42
CA TYR A 176 -0.66 -5.47 12.64
C TYR A 176 -1.71 -4.37 12.83
N LEU A 177 -2.19 -4.23 14.07
CA LEU A 177 -3.00 -3.10 14.52
C LEU A 177 -2.39 -2.55 15.80
N ALA A 178 -2.28 -1.23 15.89
CA ALA A 178 -1.74 -0.60 17.08
C ALA A 178 -2.63 -0.88 18.31
N PRO A 179 -2.02 -1.14 19.48
CA PRO A 179 -2.76 -1.51 20.68
C PRO A 179 -3.54 -0.34 21.29
N ASP A 180 -3.11 0.90 21.02
CA ASP A 180 -3.63 2.15 21.59
C ASP A 180 -4.70 2.84 20.74
N LEU A 181 -5.15 2.21 19.66
CA LEU A 181 -6.30 2.69 18.89
C LEU A 181 -7.58 2.64 19.74
N SER A 182 -8.39 3.69 19.64
CA SER A 182 -9.80 3.62 20.06
C SER A 182 -10.56 2.58 19.23
N ASP A 183 -11.70 2.09 19.75
CA ASP A 183 -12.50 1.08 19.06
C ASP A 183 -12.93 1.55 17.65
N GLN A 184 -13.34 2.82 17.52
CA GLN A 184 -13.72 3.42 16.25
C GLN A 184 -12.54 3.48 15.25
N GLU A 185 -11.34 3.87 15.72
CA GLU A 185 -10.15 3.87 14.87
C GLU A 185 -9.77 2.45 14.45
N ARG A 186 -9.86 1.49 15.38
CA ARG A 186 -9.57 0.08 15.12
C ARG A 186 -10.47 -0.48 14.02
N ASP A 187 -11.78 -0.27 14.13
CA ASP A 187 -12.75 -0.71 13.12
C ASP A 187 -12.46 -0.07 11.76
N THR A 188 -12.17 1.23 11.76
CA THR A 188 -11.86 1.99 10.54
C THR A 188 -10.58 1.45 9.87
N VAL A 189 -9.51 1.24 10.64
CA VAL A 189 -8.24 0.71 10.14
C VAL A 189 -8.40 -0.71 9.61
N GLN A 190 -9.18 -1.56 10.29
CA GLN A 190 -9.47 -2.93 9.84
C GLN A 190 -10.22 -2.97 8.51
N VAL A 191 -11.18 -2.06 8.31
CA VAL A 191 -11.88 -1.91 7.02
C VAL A 191 -10.95 -1.40 5.93
N MET A 192 -10.07 -0.45 6.26
CA MET A 192 -9.12 0.11 5.30
C MET A 192 -8.07 -0.92 4.85
N LEU A 193 -7.47 -1.69 5.76
CA LEU A 193 -6.39 -2.63 5.44
C LEU A 193 -6.84 -3.72 4.46
N GLY A 194 -6.05 -3.88 3.39
CA GLY A 194 -6.38 -4.73 2.25
C GLY A 194 -7.53 -4.21 1.37
N GLY A 195 -8.19 -3.11 1.76
CA GLY A 195 -9.17 -2.39 0.96
C GLY A 195 -8.56 -1.84 -0.33
N ARG A 196 -9.41 -1.65 -1.35
CA ARG A 196 -9.00 -1.25 -2.70
C ARG A 196 -9.25 0.23 -2.91
N SER A 197 -8.27 0.96 -3.42
CA SER A 197 -8.41 2.37 -3.78
C SER A 197 -8.39 2.53 -5.29
N SER A 198 -9.42 3.17 -5.84
CA SER A 198 -9.47 3.60 -7.24
C SER A 198 -8.93 5.03 -7.43
N ALA A 199 -8.42 5.66 -6.36
CA ALA A 199 -7.91 7.02 -6.38
C ALA A 199 -6.79 7.19 -7.42
N ARG A 200 -6.90 8.25 -8.24
CA ARG A 200 -5.95 8.55 -9.31
C ARG A 200 -5.34 9.93 -9.10
N SER A 201 -4.04 10.02 -9.33
CA SER A 201 -3.31 11.29 -9.34
C SER A 201 -2.00 11.16 -10.13
N GLY A 202 -1.44 12.29 -10.56
CA GLY A 202 -0.10 12.36 -11.14
C GLY A 202 1.03 12.31 -10.11
N GLY A 203 0.72 12.51 -8.82
CA GLY A 203 1.68 12.54 -7.72
C GLY A 203 1.45 11.42 -6.69
N PRO A 204 2.21 11.43 -5.58
CA PRO A 204 2.06 10.43 -4.52
C PRO A 204 0.75 10.58 -3.75
N PHE A 205 0.21 11.78 -3.60
CA PHE A 205 -1.10 11.98 -2.97
C PHE A 205 -2.24 11.89 -4.00
N ALA A 206 -3.30 11.21 -3.60
CA ALA A 206 -4.59 11.15 -4.27
C ALA A 206 -5.71 11.29 -3.23
N TYR A 207 -6.97 11.21 -3.67
CA TYR A 207 -8.13 11.30 -2.80
C TYR A 207 -9.09 10.17 -3.11
N LEU A 208 -9.69 9.58 -2.08
CA LEU A 208 -10.73 8.56 -2.29
C LEU A 208 -11.93 9.19 -3.03
N PRO A 209 -12.57 8.43 -3.93
CA PRO A 209 -13.81 8.87 -4.57
C PRO A 209 -14.95 8.97 -3.55
N GLN A 210 -15.89 9.87 -3.84
CA GLN A 210 -17.14 9.96 -3.09
C GLN A 210 -18.13 8.86 -3.48
N ILE A 211 -19.00 8.47 -2.55
CA ILE A 211 -20.08 7.51 -2.83
C ILE A 211 -21.04 8.13 -3.87
N GLY A 212 -21.19 7.48 -5.02
CA GLY A 212 -22.12 7.92 -6.08
C GLY A 212 -21.53 8.82 -7.17
N ALA A 213 -20.21 8.98 -7.20
CA ALA A 213 -19.46 9.65 -8.28
C ALA A 213 -19.12 8.71 -9.45
#